data_AF-A0A7M7GN28-F1
#
_entry.id   AF-A0A7M7GN28-F1
#
_cell.length_a   1.000
_cell.length_b   1.000
_cell.length_c   1.000
_cell.angle_alpha   90.00
_cell.angle_beta   90.00
_cell.angle_gamma   90.00
#
_symmetry.space_group_name_H-M   'P 1'
#
loop_
_entity.id
_entity.type
_entity.pdbx_description
1 polymer ?
#
loop_
_entity_poly.entity_id
_entity_poly.type
_entity_poly.pdbx_seq_one_letter_code
_entity_poly.pdbx_strand_id
1 'polypeptide(L)'
;MKFNCKELAEIYFGPAELEGRLHHKRSHKSGFKERWFKLRYNFLFYHNTNEFGQADGIQPSGVIILENCNIKPDVVRESCFAFSIVFNDEPQKCHILSGRSESQIEQWMNAIKQASYGYWRSQLIVLQQILCNKTGKDPLLMYPRNKDLLRVGTEVICSGDVWQQ
;
A
#
# COMPACT_ATOMS: atom_id res chain seq x y z
N MET A 1 3.13 0.96 -15.16
CA MET A 1 1.82 1.64 -15.25
C MET A 1 1.99 3.03 -15.83
N LYS A 2 1.11 3.47 -16.73
CA LYS A 2 1.05 4.87 -17.22
C LYS A 2 -0.06 5.58 -16.45
N PHE A 3 0.19 6.80 -15.98
CA PHE A 3 -0.78 7.59 -15.23
C PHE A 3 -0.98 8.95 -15.86
N ASN A 4 -2.20 9.46 -15.75
CA ASN A 4 -2.55 10.82 -16.09
C ASN A 4 -2.20 11.76 -14.93
N CYS A 5 -1.50 12.86 -15.21
CA CYS A 5 -1.14 13.85 -14.20
C CYS A 5 -2.37 14.45 -13.49
N LYS A 6 -3.51 14.57 -14.18
CA LYS A 6 -4.76 15.07 -13.58
C LYS A 6 -5.31 14.13 -12.52
N GLU A 7 -5.37 12.83 -12.84
CA GLU A 7 -5.85 11.79 -11.90
C GLU A 7 -4.93 11.70 -10.67
N LEU A 8 -3.60 11.75 -10.88
CA LEU A 8 -2.66 11.77 -9.76
C LEU A 8 -2.82 13.00 -8.87
N ALA A 9 -3.15 14.16 -9.43
CA ALA A 9 -3.42 15.36 -8.66
C ALA A 9 -4.72 15.22 -7.84
N GLU A 10 -5.79 14.70 -8.43
CA GLU A 10 -7.05 14.43 -7.72
C GLU A 10 -6.86 13.45 -6.56
N ILE A 11 -6.05 12.40 -6.76
CA ILE A 11 -5.64 11.47 -5.70
C ILE A 11 -4.76 12.19 -4.67
N TYR A 12 -3.87 13.08 -5.07
CA TYR A 12 -3.04 13.78 -4.10
C TYR A 12 -3.85 14.74 -3.21
N PHE A 13 -4.84 15.46 -3.74
CA PHE A 13 -5.54 16.54 -3.02
C PHE A 13 -6.60 16.09 -2.00
N GLY A 14 -7.13 14.87 -2.12
CA GLY A 14 -8.12 14.37 -1.15
C GLY A 14 -7.50 13.93 0.18
N PRO A 15 -8.34 13.39 1.10
CA PRO A 15 -7.94 13.11 2.47
C PRO A 15 -6.86 12.01 2.53
N ALA A 16 -5.91 12.18 3.45
CA ALA A 16 -4.91 11.16 3.75
C ALA A 16 -5.51 10.06 4.63
N GLU A 17 -5.10 8.82 4.42
CA GLU A 17 -5.30 7.73 5.38
C GLU A 17 -4.32 7.87 6.55
N LEU A 18 -3.09 8.26 6.24
CA LEU A 18 -2.04 8.56 7.21
C LEU A 18 -1.08 9.60 6.63
N GLU A 19 -0.68 10.57 7.44
CA GLU A 19 0.32 11.56 7.05
C GLU A 19 1.21 11.95 8.22
N GLY A 20 2.42 12.40 7.90
CA GLY A 20 3.37 12.82 8.92
C GLY A 20 4.82 12.77 8.48
N ARG A 21 5.70 13.19 9.40
CA ARG A 21 7.15 13.29 9.15
C ARG A 21 7.83 11.94 9.35
N LEU A 22 8.65 11.57 8.38
CA LEU A 22 9.57 10.43 8.46
C LEU A 22 10.92 10.81 7.87
N HIS A 23 11.97 10.15 8.32
CA HIS A 23 13.26 10.18 7.66
C HIS A 23 13.28 9.16 6.54
N HIS A 24 13.73 9.57 5.35
CA HIS A 24 13.74 8.73 4.16
C HIS A 24 15.12 8.66 3.52
N LYS A 25 15.58 7.43 3.31
CA LYS A 25 16.80 7.08 2.56
C LYS A 25 16.45 6.10 1.45
N ARG A 26 17.03 6.30 0.26
CA ARG A 26 17.03 5.27 -0.79
C ARG A 26 18.25 4.40 -0.56
N SER A 27 18.13 3.08 -0.74
CA SER A 27 19.23 2.11 -0.57
C SER A 27 20.56 2.53 -1.23
N HIS A 28 20.49 3.04 -2.45
CA HIS A 28 21.64 3.45 -3.26
C HIS A 28 22.15 4.87 -2.95
N LYS A 29 21.52 5.60 -2.02
CA LYS A 29 21.92 6.96 -1.64
C LYS A 29 22.45 6.99 -0.21
N SER A 30 23.42 7.85 0.04
CA SER A 30 23.91 8.13 1.37
C SER A 30 22.97 9.09 2.11
N GLY A 31 22.79 8.84 3.41
CA GLY A 31 22.07 9.72 4.33
C GLY A 31 20.53 9.65 4.28
N PHE A 32 19.94 9.92 5.44
CA PHE A 32 18.51 10.13 5.58
C PHE A 32 18.16 11.61 5.34
N LYS A 33 16.97 11.86 4.79
CA LYS A 33 16.39 13.21 4.71
C LYS A 33 15.01 13.20 5.33
N GLU A 34 14.71 14.17 6.19
CA GLU A 34 13.35 14.36 6.70
C GLU A 34 12.42 14.73 5.54
N ARG A 35 11.25 14.09 5.48
CA ARG A 35 10.21 14.32 4.47
C ARG A 35 8.84 14.19 5.09
N TRP A 36 7.89 14.96 4.57
CA TRP A 36 6.47 14.79 4.90
C TRP A 36 5.88 13.73 3.99
N PHE A 37 5.33 12.67 4.55
CA PHE A 37 4.68 11.59 3.83
C PHE A 37 3.16 11.71 3.93
N LYS A 38 2.49 11.34 2.84
CA LYS A 38 1.03 11.25 2.77
C LYS A 38 0.65 9.96 2.06
N LEU A 39 -0.04 9.07 2.77
CA LEU A 39 -0.61 7.84 2.25
C LEU A 39 -2.06 8.09 1.85
N ARG A 40 -2.41 7.71 0.63
CA ARG A 40 -3.80 7.61 0.17
C ARG A 40 -3.92 6.46 -0.81
N TYR A 41 -4.86 5.55 -0.58
CA TYR A 41 -4.92 4.29 -1.31
C TYR A 41 -3.53 3.61 -1.30
N ASN A 42 -3.09 3.09 -2.44
CA ASN A 42 -1.75 2.54 -2.63
C ASN A 42 -0.69 3.58 -3.04
N PHE A 43 -0.96 4.89 -2.87
CA PHE A 43 -0.01 5.96 -3.20
C PHE A 43 0.58 6.56 -1.92
N LEU A 44 1.90 6.45 -1.80
CA LEU A 44 2.68 7.08 -0.75
C LEU A 44 3.43 8.28 -1.33
N PHE A 45 2.82 9.45 -1.22
CA PHE A 45 3.41 10.72 -1.64
C PHE A 45 4.42 11.21 -0.61
N TYR A 46 5.43 11.95 -1.06
CA TYR A 46 6.36 12.64 -0.16
C TYR A 46 6.71 14.04 -0.64
N HIS A 47 6.91 14.93 0.32
CA HIS A 47 7.40 16.29 0.11
C HIS A 47 8.74 16.46 0.80
N ASN A 48 9.58 17.33 0.23
CA ASN A 48 10.66 17.92 1.01
C ASN A 48 10.04 18.71 2.18
N THR A 49 10.78 18.81 3.28
CA THR A 49 10.38 19.66 4.39
C THR A 49 11.08 21.02 4.30
N ASN A 50 10.36 22.07 4.66
CA ASN A 50 10.96 23.40 4.88
C ASN A 50 11.64 23.48 6.25
N GLU A 51 12.23 24.63 6.58
CA GLU A 51 12.93 24.87 7.85
C GLU A 51 12.07 24.66 9.11
N PHE A 52 10.73 24.70 8.98
CA PHE A 52 9.77 24.44 10.05
C PHE A 52 9.28 22.97 10.08
N GLY A 53 9.81 22.12 9.19
CA GLY A 53 9.43 20.71 9.04
C GLY A 53 8.06 20.50 8.39
N GLN A 54 7.48 21.52 7.78
CA GLN A 54 6.22 21.42 7.05
C GLN A 54 6.48 21.01 5.59
N ALA A 55 5.47 20.47 4.91
CA ALA A 55 5.58 20.12 3.49
C ALA A 55 5.93 21.38 2.68
N ASP A 56 7.02 21.31 1.93
CA ASP A 56 7.49 22.39 1.07
C ASP A 56 6.72 22.36 -0.25
N GLY A 57 5.77 23.27 -0.40
CA GLY A 57 4.97 23.44 -1.60
C GLY A 57 3.70 22.58 -1.69
N ILE A 58 2.91 22.87 -2.73
CA ILE A 58 1.59 22.26 -2.97
C ILE A 58 1.73 20.90 -3.68
N GLN A 59 2.79 20.70 -4.46
CA GLN A 59 2.98 19.47 -5.24
C GLN A 59 3.95 18.51 -4.55
N PRO A 60 3.70 17.19 -4.60
CA PRO A 60 4.60 16.21 -4.02
C PRO A 60 5.93 16.18 -4.77
N SER A 61 7.02 16.05 -4.02
CA SER A 61 8.37 15.85 -4.58
C SER A 61 8.51 14.47 -5.24
N GLY A 62 7.65 13.52 -4.88
CA GLY A 62 7.52 12.26 -5.58
C GLY A 62 6.44 11.37 -4.98
N VAL A 63 6.24 10.21 -5.62
CA VAL A 63 5.27 9.20 -5.21
C VAL A 63 5.89 7.82 -5.26
N ILE A 64 5.52 6.98 -4.30
CA ILE A 64 5.87 5.56 -4.22
C ILE A 64 4.56 4.78 -4.35
N ILE A 65 4.49 3.86 -5.31
CA ILE A 65 3.32 3.01 -5.52
C ILE A 65 3.52 1.73 -4.71
N LEU A 66 2.62 1.45 -3.78
CA LEU A 66 2.71 0.36 -2.82
C LEU A 66 2.12 -0.95 -3.37
N GLU A 67 2.52 -1.31 -4.58
CA GLU A 67 2.16 -2.57 -5.21
C GLU A 67 3.38 -3.47 -5.33
N ASN A 68 3.15 -4.78 -5.16
CA ASN A 68 4.18 -5.80 -5.24
C ASN A 68 5.39 -5.51 -4.33
N CYS A 69 5.14 -4.91 -3.16
CA CYS A 69 6.15 -4.53 -2.18
C CYS A 69 6.02 -5.32 -0.88
N ASN A 70 7.16 -5.52 -0.22
CA ASN A 70 7.29 -6.16 1.07
C ASN A 70 7.81 -5.16 2.11
N ILE A 71 7.19 -5.16 3.28
CA ILE A 71 7.57 -4.30 4.41
C ILE A 71 8.39 -5.12 5.40
N LYS A 72 9.65 -4.75 5.59
CA LYS A 72 10.57 -5.44 6.50
C LYS A 72 10.97 -4.49 7.63
N PRO A 73 10.82 -4.89 8.91
CA PRO A 73 11.47 -4.17 10.01
C PRO A 73 12.97 -4.12 9.73
N ASP A 74 13.58 -2.96 9.93
CA ASP A 74 15.00 -2.77 9.68
C ASP A 74 15.68 -2.27 10.96
N VAL A 75 16.79 -2.91 11.32
CA VAL A 75 17.63 -2.52 12.45
C VAL A 75 18.88 -1.89 11.86
N VAL A 76 18.71 -0.69 11.31
CA VAL A 76 19.84 0.08 10.79
C VAL A 76 20.59 0.65 11.99
N ARG A 77 21.91 0.42 12.07
CA ARG A 77 22.77 0.91 13.17
C ARG A 77 22.66 2.43 13.39
N GLU A 78 22.30 3.18 12.36
CA GLU A 78 22.15 4.64 12.35
C GLU A 78 20.75 5.12 12.76
N SER A 79 19.76 4.23 12.88
CA SER A 79 18.36 4.61 13.14
C SER A 79 17.64 3.58 14.00
N CYS A 80 17.30 3.97 15.22
CA CYS A 80 16.25 3.29 15.98
C CYS A 80 14.91 3.46 15.24
N PHE A 81 14.06 2.43 15.25
CA PHE A 81 12.72 2.47 14.63
C PHE A 81 12.76 2.75 13.12
N ALA A 82 13.17 1.75 12.35
CA ALA A 82 13.19 1.82 10.90
C ALA A 82 12.49 0.61 10.26
N PHE A 83 12.02 0.81 9.04
CA PHE A 83 11.55 -0.26 8.17
C PHE A 83 11.92 0.03 6.73
N SER A 84 11.94 -1.03 5.91
CA SER A 84 12.19 -0.94 4.49
C SER A 84 10.98 -1.37 3.66
N ILE A 85 10.76 -0.64 2.57
CA ILE A 85 9.82 -0.99 1.49
C ILE A 85 10.66 -1.59 0.36
N VAL A 86 10.54 -2.89 0.15
CA VAL A 86 11.29 -3.65 -0.86
C VAL A 86 10.35 -4.08 -1.97
N PHE A 87 10.66 -3.71 -3.22
CA PHE A 87 9.86 -4.12 -4.38
C PHE A 87 10.35 -5.46 -4.90
N ASN A 88 9.43 -6.36 -5.21
CA ASN A 88 9.77 -7.70 -5.72
C ASN A 88 10.48 -7.62 -7.08
N ASP A 89 10.08 -6.68 -7.92
CA ASP A 89 10.64 -6.50 -9.27
C ASP A 89 12.01 -5.81 -9.25
N GLU A 90 12.30 -5.00 -8.21
CA GLU A 90 13.53 -4.21 -8.09
C GLU A 90 14.01 -4.14 -6.62
N PRO A 91 14.48 -5.25 -6.03
CA PRO A 91 14.80 -5.32 -4.60
C PRO A 91 15.93 -4.35 -4.19
N GLN A 92 16.84 -4.06 -5.11
CA GLN A 92 17.94 -3.11 -4.92
C GLN A 92 17.49 -1.64 -4.83
N LYS A 93 16.27 -1.29 -5.27
CA LYS A 93 15.75 0.08 -5.22
C LYS A 93 14.85 0.35 -4.01
N CYS A 94 15.05 -0.37 -2.90
CA CYS A 94 14.24 -0.23 -1.71
C CYS A 94 14.35 1.16 -1.04
N HIS A 95 13.30 1.48 -0.28
CA HIS A 95 13.18 2.71 0.48
C HIS A 95 13.25 2.39 1.96
N ILE A 96 14.13 3.07 2.69
CA ILE A 96 14.27 2.93 4.14
C ILE A 96 13.62 4.16 4.77
N LEU A 97 12.66 3.90 5.66
CA LEU A 97 11.91 4.90 6.39
C LEU A 97 12.16 4.74 7.88
N SER A 98 12.37 5.84 8.58
CA SER A 98 12.49 5.83 10.03
C SER A 98 11.73 6.95 10.72
N GLY A 99 11.34 6.67 11.95
CA GLY A 99 10.46 7.51 12.76
C GLY A 99 11.11 7.93 14.06
N ARG A 100 10.32 8.57 14.92
CA ARG A 100 10.74 9.05 16.25
C ARG A 100 10.40 8.06 17.35
N SER A 101 9.53 7.09 17.09
CA SER A 101 9.12 6.07 18.05
C SER A 101 8.72 4.78 17.34
N GLU A 102 8.74 3.67 18.10
CA GLU A 102 8.27 2.36 17.64
C GLU A 102 6.80 2.41 17.23
N SER A 103 5.95 3.02 18.05
CA SER A 103 4.51 3.17 17.77
C SER A 103 4.25 3.91 16.45
N GLN A 104 5.00 4.98 16.16
CA GLN A 104 4.87 5.69 14.89
C GLN A 104 5.20 4.75 13.71
N ILE A 105 6.29 4.00 13.82
CA ILE A 105 6.73 3.10 12.76
C ILE A 105 5.78 1.92 12.57
N GLU A 106 5.24 1.37 13.65
CA GLU A 106 4.24 0.32 13.59
C GLU A 106 2.95 0.80 12.89
N GLN A 107 2.48 2.01 13.21
CA GLN A 107 1.33 2.62 12.52
C GLN A 107 1.59 2.76 11.02
N TRP A 108 2.75 3.27 10.62
CA TRP A 108 3.12 3.39 9.20
C TRP A 108 3.24 2.04 8.51
N MET A 109 3.92 1.05 9.13
CA MET A 109 4.03 -0.29 8.57
C MET A 109 2.67 -0.94 8.36
N ASN A 110 1.75 -0.79 9.33
CA ASN A 110 0.40 -1.35 9.23
C ASN A 110 -0.41 -0.67 8.13
N ALA A 111 -0.42 0.66 8.07
CA ALA A 111 -1.13 1.39 7.04
C ALA A 111 -0.61 1.04 5.62
N ILE A 112 0.71 0.98 5.44
CA ILE A 112 1.33 0.63 4.16
C ILE A 112 1.03 -0.82 3.76
N LYS A 113 1.05 -1.78 4.70
CA LYS A 113 0.66 -3.17 4.41
C LYS A 113 -0.78 -3.25 3.92
N GLN A 114 -1.68 -2.49 4.57
CA GLN A 114 -3.11 -2.44 4.24
C GLN A 114 -3.40 -1.71 2.93
N ALA A 115 -2.49 -0.85 2.45
CA ALA A 115 -2.67 -0.10 1.22
C ALA A 115 -2.62 -0.97 -0.05
N SER A 116 -1.96 -2.15 0.01
CA SER A 116 -1.76 -3.00 -1.17
C SER A 116 -3.05 -3.74 -1.60
N TYR A 117 -3.24 -3.92 -2.91
CA TYR A 117 -4.33 -4.76 -3.43
C TYR A 117 -4.27 -6.19 -2.87
N GLY A 118 -3.06 -6.75 -2.73
CA GLY A 118 -2.85 -8.10 -2.20
C GLY A 118 -3.42 -8.29 -0.79
N TYR A 119 -3.32 -7.26 0.06
CA TYR A 119 -3.95 -7.27 1.38
C TYR A 119 -5.47 -7.35 1.28
N TRP A 120 -6.10 -6.43 0.54
CA TRP A 120 -7.56 -6.39 0.42
C TRP A 120 -8.15 -7.62 -0.26
N ARG A 121 -7.45 -8.18 -1.27
CA ARG A 121 -7.84 -9.45 -1.88
C ARG A 121 -7.82 -10.59 -0.86
N SER A 122 -6.78 -10.66 -0.02
CA SER A 122 -6.70 -11.68 1.03
C SER A 122 -7.79 -11.50 2.07
N GLN A 123 -8.07 -10.27 2.51
CA GLN A 123 -9.17 -9.97 3.43
C GLN A 123 -10.53 -10.37 2.85
N LEU A 124 -10.76 -10.07 1.57
CA LEU A 124 -11.99 -10.44 0.87
C LEU A 124 -12.18 -11.96 0.84
N ILE A 125 -11.14 -12.73 0.52
CA ILE A 125 -11.20 -14.21 0.51
C ILE A 125 -11.55 -14.75 1.90
N VAL A 126 -10.92 -14.23 2.95
CA VAL A 126 -11.19 -14.64 4.34
C VAL A 126 -12.63 -14.33 4.72
N LEU A 127 -13.11 -13.11 4.46
CA LEU A 127 -14.48 -12.70 4.78
C LEU A 127 -15.52 -13.55 4.03
N GLN A 128 -15.27 -13.85 2.75
CA GLN A 128 -16.11 -14.76 1.97
C GLN A 128 -16.17 -16.15 2.60
N GLN A 129 -15.02 -16.72 2.98
CA GLN A 129 -14.98 -18.04 3.63
C GLN A 129 -15.77 -18.05 4.94
N ILE A 130 -15.64 -17.01 5.77
CA ILE A 130 -16.41 -16.88 7.01
C ILE A 130 -17.91 -16.86 6.72
N LEU A 131 -18.34 -16.10 5.71
CA LEU A 131 -19.76 -16.01 5.33
C LEU A 131 -20.29 -17.31 4.73
N CYS A 132 -19.53 -17.97 3.85
CA CYS A 132 -19.88 -19.29 3.32
C CYS A 132 -20.07 -20.29 4.44
N ASN A 133 -19.16 -20.33 5.41
CA ASN A 133 -19.24 -21.28 6.53
C ASN A 133 -20.46 -21.03 7.43
N LYS A 134 -20.89 -19.77 7.56
CA LYS A 134 -22.06 -19.40 8.36
C LYS A 134 -23.39 -19.60 7.62
N THR A 135 -23.43 -19.38 6.31
CA THR A 135 -24.68 -19.29 5.55
C THR A 135 -24.89 -20.46 4.57
N GLY A 136 -23.85 -21.25 4.30
CA GLY A 136 -23.84 -22.30 3.30
C GLY A 136 -23.84 -21.81 1.85
N LYS A 137 -23.78 -20.49 1.62
CA LYS A 137 -23.84 -19.87 0.29
C LYS A 137 -22.68 -18.91 0.09
N ASP A 138 -22.20 -18.82 -1.14
CA ASP A 138 -21.20 -17.81 -1.49
C ASP A 138 -21.86 -16.42 -1.52
N PRO A 139 -21.43 -15.48 -0.66
CA PRO A 139 -22.04 -14.16 -0.59
C PRO A 139 -21.89 -13.36 -1.88
N LEU A 140 -20.84 -13.60 -2.69
CA LEU A 140 -20.71 -12.93 -3.98
C LEU A 140 -21.71 -13.44 -5.01
N LEU A 141 -22.11 -14.71 -4.94
CA LEU A 141 -23.10 -15.29 -5.86
C LEU A 141 -24.54 -14.91 -5.50
N MET A 142 -24.75 -14.28 -4.34
CA MET A 142 -26.08 -13.80 -3.93
C MET A 142 -26.49 -12.51 -4.64
N TYR A 143 -25.54 -11.78 -5.24
CA TYR A 143 -25.83 -10.53 -5.95
C TYR A 143 -26.24 -10.81 -7.40
N PRO A 144 -27.35 -10.24 -7.91
CA PRO A 144 -27.84 -10.50 -9.26
C PRO A 144 -26.83 -10.27 -10.39
N ARG A 145 -25.88 -9.35 -10.20
CA ARG A 145 -24.83 -9.03 -11.18
C ARG A 145 -23.76 -10.13 -11.33
N ASN A 146 -23.70 -11.07 -10.38
CA ASN A 146 -22.68 -12.11 -10.29
C ASN A 146 -23.23 -13.51 -10.59
N LYS A 147 -24.45 -13.62 -11.13
CA LYS A 147 -25.15 -14.91 -11.33
C LYS A 147 -24.39 -15.89 -12.25
N ASP A 148 -23.60 -15.37 -13.18
CA ASP A 148 -22.84 -16.18 -14.13
C ASP A 148 -21.44 -16.53 -13.63
N LEU A 149 -21.09 -16.11 -12.41
CA LEU A 149 -19.81 -16.42 -11.79
C LEU A 149 -19.88 -17.75 -11.04
N LEU A 150 -18.82 -18.54 -11.14
CA LEU A 150 -18.61 -19.78 -10.41
C LEU A 150 -17.34 -19.66 -9.59
N ARG A 151 -17.33 -20.31 -8.42
CA ARG A 151 -16.14 -20.36 -7.58
C ARG A 151 -15.39 -21.66 -7.78
N VAL A 152 -14.11 -21.56 -8.16
CA VAL A 152 -13.17 -22.67 -8.28
C VAL A 152 -11.98 -22.39 -7.36
N GLY A 153 -11.92 -23.08 -6.23
CA GLY A 153 -10.93 -22.82 -5.18
C GLY A 153 -11.06 -21.41 -4.58
N THR A 154 -10.00 -20.61 -4.68
CA THR A 154 -9.98 -19.20 -4.24
C THR A 154 -10.37 -18.22 -5.35
N GLU A 155 -10.62 -18.70 -6.57
CA GLU A 155 -10.93 -17.87 -7.73
C GLU A 155 -12.42 -17.88 -8.06
N VAL A 156 -12.90 -16.76 -8.58
CA VAL A 156 -14.26 -16.58 -9.08
C VAL A 156 -14.14 -16.34 -10.58
N ILE A 157 -14.64 -17.27 -11.39
CA ILE A 157 -14.53 -17.29 -12.84
C ILE A 157 -15.90 -17.22 -13.50
N CYS A 158 -15.99 -16.76 -14.74
CA CYS A 158 -17.25 -16.83 -15.48
C CYS A 158 -17.55 -18.29 -15.84
N SER A 159 -18.82 -18.67 -15.78
CA SER A 159 -19.30 -20.01 -16.13
C SER A 159 -18.94 -20.45 -17.56
N GLY A 160 -18.71 -19.49 -18.47
CA GLY A 160 -18.23 -19.75 -19.83
C GLY A 160 -16.77 -20.19 -19.93
N ASP A 161 -15.94 -19.92 -18.92
CA ASP A 161 -14.51 -20.22 -18.93
C ASP A 161 -14.20 -21.66 -18.49
N VAL A 162 -15.18 -22.36 -17.89
CA VAL A 162 -15.03 -23.72 -17.34
C VAL A 162 -14.91 -24.80 -18.42
N TRP A 163 -15.31 -24.51 -19.67
CA TRP A 163 -15.34 -25.49 -20.77
C TRP A 163 -14.12 -25.45 -21.70
N GLN A 164 -13.04 -24.75 -21.33
CA GLN A 164 -11.82 -24.62 -22.16
C GLN A 164 -10.59 -25.37 -21.63
N GLN A 165 -10.74 -26.32 -20.70
CA GLN A 165 -9.65 -27.20 -20.24
C GLN A 165 -9.97 -28.67 -20.47
#